data_AF-A0A7X5TIV3-F1
#
_entry.id   AF-A0A7X5TIV3-F1
#
_cell.length_a   1.000
_cell.length_b   1.000
_cell.length_c   1.000
_cell.angle_alpha   90.00
_cell.angle_beta   90.00
_cell.angle_gamma   90.00
#
_symmetry.space_group_name_H-M   'P 1'
#
loop_
_entity.id
_entity.type
_entity.pdbx_description
1 polymer ?
#
loop_
_entity_poly.entity_id
_entity_poly.type
_entity_poly.pdbx_seq_one_letter_code
_entity_poly.pdbx_strand_id
1 'polypeptide(L)'
;MSFFLLVSSLIASLTGTPEIQPAQETTTEPSLPALLQCRSEPSPLIRLDCYDRLLDKVDSAVVIPLEKTGPAWRQAMEQEMKRTDHSTGFITTQSKGIPTRVILTTPAIGVPPPRPVLVLSCIDSITRIQVALTTPQDSGTVMISTDITQFSADWFLRENGYLLESSRGLPGIETLKRLMTGDTLTIKTSNGNRMTFNISQLEQAVKPLRSACRW
;
A
#
# COMPACT_ATOMS: atom_id res chain seq x y z
N MET A 1 -6.50 -56.18 -75.33
CA MET A 1 -5.30 -55.40 -75.67
C MET A 1 -5.15 -54.31 -74.62
N SER A 2 -4.01 -54.30 -73.95
CA SER A 2 -3.63 -53.47 -72.80
C SER A 2 -3.91 -51.98 -72.97
N PHE A 3 -4.21 -51.25 -71.89
CA PHE A 3 -3.52 -49.97 -71.60
C PHE A 3 -3.58 -49.62 -70.11
N PHE A 4 -2.52 -48.93 -69.68
CA PHE A 4 -1.97 -48.79 -68.33
C PHE A 4 -2.66 -47.78 -67.40
N LEU A 5 -2.45 -48.05 -66.10
CA LEU A 5 -2.38 -47.21 -64.90
C LEU A 5 -2.13 -45.69 -65.07
N LEU A 6 -2.84 -44.89 -64.27
CA LEU A 6 -2.26 -43.89 -63.35
C LEU A 6 -3.32 -43.38 -62.36
N VAL A 7 -3.18 -43.79 -61.09
CA VAL A 7 -3.92 -43.26 -59.94
C VAL A 7 -3.12 -42.10 -59.39
N SER A 8 -3.67 -40.88 -59.40
CA SER A 8 -3.08 -39.72 -58.74
C SER A 8 -3.88 -39.42 -57.47
N SER A 9 -3.19 -39.50 -56.35
CA SER A 9 -3.69 -39.29 -54.99
C SER A 9 -3.56 -37.81 -54.63
N LEU A 10 -4.68 -37.17 -54.26
CA LEU A 10 -4.67 -35.83 -53.67
C LEU A 10 -5.30 -35.90 -52.28
N ILE A 11 -4.45 -36.00 -51.26
CA ILE A 11 -4.85 -35.99 -49.86
C ILE A 11 -4.98 -34.53 -49.44
N ALA A 12 -6.22 -34.04 -49.33
CA ALA A 12 -6.52 -32.76 -48.70
C ALA A 12 -6.76 -32.97 -47.21
N SER A 13 -5.74 -32.76 -46.39
CA SER A 13 -5.85 -32.71 -44.93
C SER A 13 -6.34 -31.33 -44.49
N LEU A 14 -7.63 -31.22 -44.16
CA LEU A 14 -8.19 -30.07 -43.45
C LEU A 14 -8.27 -30.39 -41.96
N THR A 15 -7.14 -30.31 -41.26
CA THR A 15 -7.10 -30.23 -39.79
C THR A 15 -7.05 -28.75 -39.41
N GLY A 16 -8.20 -28.08 -39.38
CA GLY A 16 -8.33 -26.77 -38.78
C GLY A 16 -8.56 -26.91 -37.28
N THR A 17 -7.49 -26.94 -36.50
CA THR A 17 -7.58 -26.70 -35.04
C THR A 17 -7.78 -25.20 -34.82
N PRO A 18 -8.81 -24.75 -34.09
CA PRO A 18 -8.95 -23.34 -33.75
C PRO A 18 -7.83 -22.99 -32.78
N GLU A 19 -6.86 -22.21 -33.27
CA GLU A 19 -5.80 -21.65 -32.45
C GLU A 19 -6.42 -20.56 -31.56
N ILE A 20 -6.70 -20.93 -30.31
CA ILE A 20 -7.05 -19.98 -29.25
C ILE A 20 -5.78 -19.17 -28.99
N GLN A 21 -5.70 -18.00 -29.63
CA GLN A 21 -4.67 -17.02 -29.33
C GLN A 21 -4.87 -16.54 -27.89
N PRO A 22 -3.86 -16.61 -27.01
CA PRO A 22 -3.91 -15.97 -25.71
C PRO A 22 -4.11 -14.47 -25.93
N ALA A 23 -5.06 -13.87 -25.22
CA ALA A 23 -5.21 -12.42 -25.18
C ALA A 23 -3.87 -11.80 -24.74
N GLN A 24 -3.18 -11.12 -25.66
CA GLN A 24 -2.05 -10.27 -25.32
C GLN A 24 -2.57 -9.08 -24.53
N GLU A 25 -2.45 -9.15 -23.20
CA GLU A 25 -2.47 -7.97 -22.34
C GLU A 25 -1.35 -7.03 -22.83
N THR A 26 -1.74 -6.03 -23.62
CA THR A 26 -0.80 -5.07 -24.18
C THR A 26 -0.59 -3.98 -23.13
N THR A 27 0.40 -4.16 -22.26
CA THR A 27 0.87 -3.12 -21.36
C THR A 27 1.37 -1.95 -22.22
N THR A 28 0.54 -0.93 -22.37
CA THR A 28 0.84 0.19 -23.27
C THR A 28 1.43 1.32 -22.43
N GLU A 29 2.74 1.28 -22.22
CA GLU A 29 3.49 2.42 -21.68
C GLU A 29 3.18 3.68 -22.51
N PRO A 30 2.92 4.84 -21.89
CA PRO A 30 2.55 6.04 -22.62
C PRO A 30 3.73 6.54 -23.45
N SER A 31 3.45 6.87 -24.72
CA SER A 31 4.48 7.37 -25.61
C SER A 31 5.09 8.69 -25.11
N LEU A 32 6.41 8.85 -25.24
CA LEU A 32 7.11 10.09 -24.88
C LEU A 32 6.51 11.35 -25.54
N PRO A 33 6.07 11.34 -26.82
CA PRO A 33 5.37 12.47 -27.42
C PRO A 33 4.10 12.88 -26.67
N ALA A 34 3.29 11.91 -26.21
CA ALA A 34 2.08 12.20 -25.44
C ALA A 34 2.39 12.85 -24.08
N LEU A 35 3.46 12.40 -23.41
CA LEU A 35 3.92 13.02 -22.16
C LEU A 35 4.43 14.45 -22.36
N LEU A 36 5.10 14.72 -23.48
CA LEU A 36 5.56 16.06 -23.85
C LEU A 36 4.39 16.98 -24.22
N GLN A 37 3.32 16.44 -24.81
CA GLN A 37 2.09 17.19 -25.08
C GLN A 37 1.41 17.62 -23.78
N CYS A 38 1.30 16.75 -22.77
CA CYS A 38 0.78 17.17 -21.46
C CYS A 38 1.68 18.26 -20.85
N ARG A 39 3.01 18.15 -20.99
CA ARG A 39 3.96 19.14 -20.42
C ARG A 39 3.73 20.56 -20.96
N SER A 40 3.30 20.71 -22.21
CA SER A 40 3.10 22.02 -22.85
C SER A 40 1.81 22.73 -22.44
N GLU A 41 0.90 22.05 -21.73
CA GLU A 41 -0.35 22.65 -21.24
C GLU A 41 -0.07 23.76 -20.20
N PRO A 42 -0.45 25.03 -20.45
CA PRO A 42 -0.17 26.15 -19.54
C PRO A 42 -0.92 26.06 -18.20
N SER A 43 -2.14 25.52 -18.18
CA SER A 43 -2.95 25.42 -16.96
C SER A 43 -2.48 24.25 -16.09
N PRO A 44 -2.05 24.50 -14.83
CA PRO A 44 -1.55 23.44 -13.96
C PRO A 44 -2.56 22.30 -13.71
N LEU A 45 -3.85 22.63 -13.55
CA LEU A 45 -4.89 21.63 -13.30
C LEU A 45 -5.21 20.80 -14.55
N ILE A 46 -5.21 21.41 -15.74
CA ILE A 46 -5.45 20.69 -17.00
C ILE A 46 -4.23 19.81 -17.32
N ARG A 47 -3.03 20.31 -17.04
CA ARG A 47 -1.79 19.54 -17.18
C ARG A 47 -1.82 18.27 -16.33
N LEU A 48 -2.29 18.37 -15.09
CA LEU A 48 -2.45 17.24 -14.19
C LEU A 48 -3.47 16.23 -14.75
N ASP A 49 -4.67 16.68 -15.13
CA ASP A 49 -5.70 15.81 -15.75
C ASP A 49 -5.20 15.11 -17.02
N CYS A 50 -4.39 15.79 -17.85
CA CYS A 50 -3.77 15.19 -19.03
C CYS A 50 -2.84 14.03 -18.66
N TYR A 51 -1.97 14.23 -17.66
CA TYR A 51 -1.10 13.15 -17.18
C TYR A 51 -1.89 12.00 -16.58
N ASP A 52 -2.91 12.31 -15.77
CA ASP A 52 -3.75 11.30 -15.13
C ASP A 52 -4.41 10.41 -16.19
N ARG A 53 -5.08 10.99 -17.20
CA ARG A 53 -5.71 10.21 -18.30
C ARG A 53 -4.72 9.36 -19.10
N LEU A 54 -3.50 9.88 -19.27
CA LEU A 54 -2.46 9.21 -20.04
C LEU A 54 -1.83 8.05 -19.25
N LEU A 55 -1.72 8.19 -17.94
CA LEU A 55 -1.07 7.22 -17.04
C LEU A 55 -2.05 6.26 -16.36
N ASP A 56 -3.37 6.53 -16.37
CA ASP A 56 -4.43 5.68 -15.80
C ASP A 56 -4.43 4.25 -16.39
N LYS A 57 -3.83 4.07 -17.57
CA LYS A 57 -3.71 2.80 -18.28
C LYS A 57 -2.41 2.05 -18.01
N VAL A 58 -1.51 2.61 -17.20
CA VAL A 58 -0.26 1.95 -16.83
C VAL A 58 -0.50 1.16 -15.56
N ASP A 59 -0.58 -0.16 -15.68
CA ASP A 59 -0.58 -1.07 -14.53
C ASP A 59 0.81 -1.05 -13.86
N SER A 60 1.04 -0.05 -13.01
CA SER A 60 2.20 0.02 -12.12
C SER A 60 1.93 -0.74 -10.82
N ALA A 61 1.25 -1.88 -10.90
CA ALA A 61 0.93 -2.67 -9.72
C ALA A 61 2.23 -3.22 -9.11
N VAL A 62 2.68 -2.59 -8.03
CA VAL A 62 3.79 -3.13 -7.23
C VAL A 62 3.31 -4.45 -6.64
N VAL A 63 3.83 -5.56 -7.15
CA VAL A 63 3.54 -6.90 -6.65
C VAL A 63 4.25 -7.07 -5.32
N ILE A 64 3.49 -6.98 -4.23
CA ILE A 64 3.99 -7.27 -2.89
C ILE A 64 3.88 -8.79 -2.69
N PRO A 65 4.99 -9.51 -2.42
CA PRO A 65 4.95 -10.95 -2.23
C PRO A 65 4.22 -11.28 -0.92
N LEU A 66 2.92 -11.62 -1.01
CA LEU A 66 2.05 -11.84 0.14
C LEU A 66 2.57 -12.94 1.08
N GLU A 67 3.31 -13.92 0.55
CA GLU A 67 3.96 -14.97 1.31
C GLU A 67 5.09 -14.46 2.22
N LYS A 68 5.67 -13.31 1.89
CA LYS A 68 6.69 -12.64 2.71
C LYS A 68 6.06 -11.67 3.72
N THR A 69 4.81 -11.26 3.53
CA THR A 69 4.06 -10.44 4.49
C THR A 69 3.40 -11.30 5.56
N GLY A 70 3.13 -10.73 6.74
CA GLY A 70 2.47 -11.46 7.82
C GLY A 70 1.03 -10.99 8.09
N PRO A 71 0.39 -11.56 9.11
CA PRO A 71 -1.02 -11.32 9.40
C PRO A 71 -1.31 -9.87 9.82
N ALA A 72 -0.41 -9.21 10.54
CA ALA A 72 -0.65 -7.83 10.98
C ALA A 72 -0.56 -6.85 9.80
N TRP A 73 0.39 -7.06 8.89
CA TRP A 73 0.48 -6.32 7.64
C TRP A 73 -0.78 -6.51 6.79
N ARG A 74 -1.20 -7.76 6.56
CA ARG A 74 -2.39 -8.06 5.75
C ARG A 74 -3.64 -7.43 6.33
N GLN A 75 -3.84 -7.51 7.64
CA GLN A 75 -4.96 -6.88 8.31
C GLN A 75 -5.00 -5.35 8.11
N ALA A 76 -3.85 -4.69 8.18
CA ALA A 76 -3.75 -3.26 7.95
C ALA A 76 -4.11 -2.88 6.50
N MET A 77 -3.56 -3.60 5.53
CA MET A 77 -3.80 -3.36 4.11
C MET A 77 -5.25 -3.67 3.74
N GLU A 78 -5.82 -4.79 4.19
CA GLU A 78 -7.22 -5.15 3.98
C GLU A 78 -8.20 -4.15 4.61
N GLN A 79 -7.86 -3.57 5.77
CA GLN A 79 -8.67 -2.52 6.36
C GLN A 79 -8.64 -1.25 5.51
N GLU A 80 -7.46 -0.87 5.00
CA GLU A 80 -7.30 0.33 4.20
C GLU A 80 -7.86 0.18 2.77
N MET A 81 -7.87 -1.02 2.20
CA MET A 81 -8.53 -1.34 0.93
C MET A 81 -10.04 -1.09 0.96
N LYS A 82 -10.66 -1.03 2.15
CA LYS A 82 -12.10 -0.71 2.30
C LYS A 82 -12.38 0.78 2.17
N ARG A 83 -11.34 1.62 2.16
CA ARG A 83 -11.51 3.06 2.02
C ARG A 83 -12.02 3.38 0.61
N THR A 84 -13.18 4.01 0.54
CA THR A 84 -13.77 4.52 -0.70
C THR A 84 -13.66 6.04 -0.81
N ASP A 85 -13.46 6.75 0.31
CA ASP A 85 -13.16 8.17 0.30
C ASP A 85 -11.69 8.40 -0.05
N HIS A 86 -11.36 9.48 -0.77
CA HIS A 86 -9.96 9.84 -1.01
C HIS A 86 -9.30 10.52 0.22
N SER A 87 -9.82 10.27 1.42
CA SER A 87 -9.35 10.90 2.65
C SER A 87 -8.13 10.18 3.24
N THR A 88 -7.50 10.82 4.21
CA THR A 88 -6.37 10.28 4.99
C THR A 88 -6.69 10.24 6.48
N GLY A 89 -7.98 10.28 6.85
CA GLY A 89 -8.43 10.16 8.23
C GLY A 89 -8.33 8.72 8.75
N PHE A 90 -8.30 8.54 10.07
CA PHE A 90 -8.25 7.20 10.67
C PHE A 90 -9.53 6.38 10.40
N ILE A 91 -9.39 5.18 9.87
CA ILE A 91 -10.43 4.15 9.90
C ILE A 91 -10.25 3.35 11.18
N THR A 92 -11.34 3.11 11.92
CA THR A 92 -11.31 2.36 13.19
C THR A 92 -12.16 1.10 13.10
N THR A 93 -11.57 -0.05 13.45
CA THR A 93 -12.27 -1.33 13.61
C THR A 93 -12.19 -1.75 15.08
N GLN A 94 -13.31 -2.23 15.62
CA GLN A 94 -13.38 -2.75 16.98
C GLN A 94 -14.00 -4.15 16.98
N SER A 95 -13.37 -5.10 17.68
CA SER A 95 -13.94 -6.44 17.85
C SER A 95 -15.04 -6.43 18.90
N LYS A 96 -16.10 -7.22 18.68
CA LYS A 96 -17.19 -7.39 19.66
C LYS A 96 -16.83 -8.33 20.84
N GLY A 97 -15.67 -8.99 20.81
CA GLY A 97 -15.25 -9.96 21.83
C GLY A 97 -14.44 -9.36 23.00
N ILE A 98 -14.21 -10.18 24.04
CA ILE A 98 -13.31 -9.88 25.17
C ILE A 98 -12.02 -10.72 25.00
N PRO A 99 -10.81 -10.12 25.06
CA PRO A 99 -10.56 -8.68 25.21
C PRO A 99 -10.94 -7.90 23.95
N THR A 100 -11.43 -6.67 24.14
CA THR A 100 -11.76 -5.76 23.05
C THR A 100 -10.48 -5.42 22.28
N ARG A 101 -10.45 -5.79 21.00
CA ARG A 101 -9.39 -5.39 20.06
C ARG A 101 -9.82 -4.15 19.32
N VAL A 102 -8.94 -3.15 19.26
CA VAL A 102 -9.16 -1.90 18.53
C VAL A 102 -8.00 -1.70 17.57
N ILE A 103 -8.30 -1.38 16.31
CA ILE A 103 -7.30 -1.14 15.27
C ILE A 103 -7.68 0.12 14.51
N LEU A 104 -6.75 1.05 14.44
CA LEU A 104 -6.85 2.28 13.66
C LEU A 104 -5.82 2.25 12.54
N THR A 105 -6.24 2.59 11.32
CA THR A 105 -5.36 2.68 10.15
C THR A 105 -5.47 4.05 9.49
N THR A 106 -4.35 4.56 8.98
CA THR A 106 -4.32 5.72 8.07
C THR A 106 -3.21 5.53 7.02
N PRO A 107 -3.46 5.85 5.74
CA PRO A 107 -2.48 5.62 4.68
C PRO A 107 -1.47 6.76 4.62
N ALA A 108 -0.29 6.49 4.06
CA ALA A 108 0.68 7.55 3.75
C ALA A 108 0.11 8.54 2.72
N ILE A 109 0.42 9.82 2.90
CA ILE A 109 0.05 10.92 2.00
C ILE A 109 1.06 11.01 0.87
N GLY A 110 0.60 11.31 -0.35
CA GLY A 110 1.48 11.61 -1.49
C GLY A 110 2.20 10.40 -2.08
N VAL A 111 1.77 9.18 -1.75
CA VAL A 111 2.28 7.92 -2.32
C VAL A 111 1.15 7.24 -3.10
N PRO A 112 1.34 6.80 -4.35
CA PRO A 112 0.31 6.02 -5.04
C PRO A 112 0.10 4.65 -4.37
N PRO A 113 -1.08 4.01 -4.49
CA PRO A 113 -1.28 2.63 -4.03
C PRO A 113 -0.31 1.63 -4.71
N PRO A 114 0.13 0.56 -4.01
CA PRO A 114 -0.11 0.29 -2.59
C PRO A 114 0.66 1.27 -1.70
N ARG A 115 -0.01 1.80 -0.66
CA ARG A 115 0.56 2.82 0.25
C ARG A 115 1.04 2.17 1.55
N PRO A 116 2.12 2.65 2.17
CA PRO A 116 2.39 2.33 3.56
C PRO A 116 1.22 2.75 4.45
N VAL A 117 0.92 1.96 5.48
CA VAL A 117 -0.22 2.20 6.39
C VAL A 117 0.30 2.31 7.82
N LEU A 118 0.02 3.44 8.49
CA LEU A 118 0.21 3.58 9.93
C LEU A 118 -0.89 2.83 10.65
N VAL A 119 -0.52 1.99 11.61
CA VAL A 119 -1.41 1.14 12.38
C VAL A 119 -1.23 1.45 13.86
N LEU A 120 -2.33 1.79 14.52
CA LEU A 120 -2.41 1.91 15.98
C LEU A 120 -3.35 0.84 16.48
N SER A 121 -2.90 -0.01 17.39
CA SER A 121 -3.76 -1.08 17.88
C SER A 121 -3.70 -1.27 19.39
N CYS A 122 -4.82 -1.71 19.96
CA CYS A 122 -4.89 -2.34 21.26
C CYS A 122 -5.28 -3.80 21.06
N ILE A 123 -4.34 -4.72 21.29
CA ILE A 123 -4.56 -6.16 21.18
C ILE A 123 -3.99 -6.79 22.44
N ASP A 124 -4.80 -7.62 23.11
CA ASP A 124 -4.46 -8.27 24.38
C ASP A 124 -4.02 -7.26 25.45
N SER A 125 -4.70 -6.10 25.50
CA SER A 125 -4.39 -4.97 26.39
C SER A 125 -3.00 -4.34 26.17
N ILE A 126 -2.38 -4.57 25.01
CA ILE A 126 -1.09 -3.98 24.65
C ILE A 126 -1.30 -2.98 23.52
N THR A 127 -0.96 -1.72 23.80
CA THR A 127 -0.90 -0.66 22.78
C THR A 127 0.32 -0.88 21.89
N ARG A 128 0.11 -0.84 20.57
CA ARG A 128 1.15 -1.00 19.55
C ARG A 128 1.04 0.12 18.52
N ILE A 129 2.19 0.64 18.09
CA ILE A 129 2.32 1.52 16.93
C ILE A 129 3.14 0.76 15.90
N GLN A 130 2.59 0.59 14.71
CA GLN A 130 3.22 -0.14 13.63
C GLN A 130 3.04 0.60 12.31
N VAL A 131 3.89 0.31 11.34
CA VAL A 131 3.73 0.73 9.96
C VAL A 131 3.84 -0.50 9.07
N ALA A 132 2.77 -0.79 8.34
CA ALA A 132 2.77 -1.76 7.26
C ALA A 132 3.40 -1.11 6.02
N LEU A 133 4.52 -1.66 5.56
CA LEU A 133 5.37 -1.10 4.52
C LEU A 133 5.14 -1.77 3.18
N THR A 134 5.38 -1.06 2.09
CA THR A 134 5.24 -1.63 0.73
C THR A 134 6.56 -2.18 0.18
N THR A 135 7.67 -1.77 0.80
CA THR A 135 9.01 -2.28 0.55
C THR A 135 9.66 -2.69 1.87
N PRO A 136 10.32 -3.86 1.92
CA PRO A 136 10.94 -4.33 3.15
C PRO A 136 12.09 -3.40 3.56
N GLN A 137 12.33 -3.30 4.86
CA GLN A 137 13.48 -2.59 5.42
C GLN A 137 14.45 -3.58 6.07
N ASP A 138 15.74 -3.26 5.98
CA ASP A 138 16.82 -4.04 6.61
C ASP A 138 17.30 -3.44 7.94
N SER A 139 16.84 -2.22 8.26
CA SER A 139 17.15 -1.52 9.51
C SER A 139 15.89 -0.87 10.08
N GLY A 140 15.72 -1.00 11.40
CA GLY A 140 14.60 -0.44 12.15
C GLY A 140 14.84 0.97 12.70
N THR A 141 16.03 1.54 12.48
CA THR A 141 16.34 2.91 12.92
C THR A 141 15.56 3.91 12.07
N VAL A 142 14.75 4.72 12.73
CA VAL A 142 13.92 5.74 12.09
C VAL A 142 14.08 7.10 12.74
N MET A 143 13.92 8.13 11.92
CA MET A 143 13.75 9.51 12.36
C MET A 143 12.26 9.85 12.28
N ILE A 144 11.70 10.19 13.42
CA ILE A 144 10.29 10.55 13.59
C ILE A 144 10.22 12.06 13.70
N SER A 145 9.41 12.68 12.86
CA SER A 145 9.15 14.13 12.87
C SER A 145 7.65 14.39 12.89
N THR A 146 7.21 15.21 13.82
CA THR A 146 5.94 15.93 13.74
C THR A 146 6.22 17.40 13.41
N ASP A 147 5.17 18.20 13.26
CA ASP A 147 5.23 19.66 13.14
C ASP A 147 5.80 20.35 14.40
N ILE A 148 5.83 19.65 15.54
CA ILE A 148 6.29 20.20 16.83
C ILE A 148 7.60 19.59 17.30
N THR A 149 7.85 18.31 17.02
CA THR A 149 9.02 17.62 17.58
C THR A 149 9.68 16.67 16.59
N GLN A 150 10.98 16.45 16.77
CA GLN A 150 11.73 15.46 16.01
C GLN A 150 12.63 14.65 16.93
N PHE A 151 12.73 13.35 16.69
CA PHE A 151 13.56 12.43 17.46
C PHE A 151 13.87 11.16 16.66
N SER A 152 14.99 10.53 16.99
CA SER A 152 15.33 9.20 16.47
C SER A 152 14.81 8.12 17.42
N ALA A 153 14.42 6.98 16.86
CA ALA A 153 14.03 5.79 17.61
C ALA A 153 14.45 4.53 16.85
N ASP A 154 14.72 3.46 17.60
CA ASP A 154 14.94 2.14 17.03
C ASP A 154 13.66 1.33 17.14
N TRP A 155 13.06 1.02 16.01
CA TRP A 155 11.85 0.20 15.91
C TRP A 155 12.23 -1.24 15.53
N PHE A 156 11.37 -2.19 15.87
CA PHE A 156 11.57 -3.60 15.55
C PHE A 156 11.06 -3.89 14.14
N LEU A 157 11.87 -4.57 13.34
CA LEU A 157 11.42 -5.14 12.08
C LEU A 157 10.73 -6.49 12.34
N ARG A 158 9.54 -6.63 11.76
CA ARG A 158 8.70 -7.82 11.81
C ARG A 158 8.30 -8.21 10.39
N GLU A 159 7.79 -9.43 10.25
CA GLU A 159 7.18 -9.92 8.99
C GLU A 159 8.11 -9.70 7.78
N ASN A 160 9.35 -10.20 7.88
CA ASN A 160 10.40 -10.07 6.84
C ASN A 160 10.71 -8.62 6.41
N GLY A 161 10.62 -7.68 7.36
CA GLY A 161 10.93 -6.27 7.11
C GLY A 161 9.75 -5.46 6.55
N TYR A 162 8.59 -6.09 6.33
CA TYR A 162 7.38 -5.39 5.86
C TYR A 162 6.58 -4.72 6.98
N LEU A 163 6.86 -5.03 8.24
CA LEU A 163 6.16 -4.41 9.36
C LEU A 163 7.18 -3.78 10.31
N LEU A 164 7.18 -2.45 10.36
CA LEU A 164 7.98 -1.70 11.31
C LEU A 164 7.15 -1.49 12.58
N GLU A 165 7.64 -1.96 13.72
CA GLU A 165 6.91 -1.95 14.98
C GLU A 165 7.67 -1.11 16.01
N SER A 166 7.06 -0.02 16.47
CA SER A 166 7.55 0.71 17.65
C SER A 166 7.47 -0.17 18.90
N SER A 167 7.94 0.35 20.02
CA SER A 167 7.80 -0.32 21.31
C SER A 167 6.33 -0.62 21.67
N ARG A 168 6.13 -1.65 22.49
CA ARG A 168 4.82 -2.16 22.94
C ARG A 168 4.52 -1.69 24.37
N GLY A 169 3.25 -1.48 24.71
CA GLY A 169 2.85 -1.12 26.08
C GLY A 169 3.23 0.31 26.44
N LEU A 170 3.76 0.53 27.65
CA LEU A 170 4.06 1.87 28.18
C LEU A 170 4.94 2.73 27.25
N PRO A 171 6.08 2.24 26.70
CA PRO A 171 6.88 3.05 25.78
C PRO A 171 6.14 3.37 24.45
N GLY A 172 5.27 2.46 24.00
CA GLY A 172 4.38 2.71 22.87
C GLY A 172 3.36 3.81 23.18
N ILE A 173 2.81 3.81 24.40
CA ILE A 173 1.89 4.84 24.89
C ILE A 173 2.58 6.21 24.97
N GLU A 174 3.82 6.27 25.47
CA GLU A 174 4.60 7.51 25.53
C GLU A 174 4.88 8.07 24.13
N THR A 175 5.27 7.19 23.21
CA THR A 175 5.45 7.56 21.79
C THR A 175 4.14 8.11 21.24
N LEU A 176 3.01 7.42 21.47
CA LEU A 176 1.71 7.83 20.95
C LEU A 176 1.27 9.19 21.52
N LYS A 177 1.47 9.42 22.83
CA LYS A 177 1.20 10.72 23.47
C LYS A 177 2.02 11.85 22.85
N ARG A 178 3.29 11.60 22.54
CA ARG A 178 4.14 12.59 21.85
C ARG A 178 3.61 12.91 20.45
N LEU A 179 3.13 11.89 19.73
CA LEU A 179 2.55 12.07 18.39
C LEU A 179 1.24 12.87 18.42
N MET A 180 0.39 12.72 19.44
CA MET A 180 -0.88 13.45 19.56
C MET A 180 -0.75 14.97 19.58
N THR A 181 0.45 15.51 19.77
CA THR A 181 0.69 16.95 19.78
C THR A 181 0.68 17.58 18.39
N GLY A 182 0.87 16.79 17.33
CA GLY A 182 1.02 17.28 15.97
C GLY A 182 -0.09 16.86 15.00
N ASP A 183 -0.11 17.52 13.85
CA ASP A 183 -1.05 17.26 12.76
C ASP A 183 -0.53 16.28 11.72
N THR A 184 0.80 16.14 11.63
CA THR A 184 1.46 15.25 10.66
C THR A 184 2.53 14.41 11.33
N LEU A 185 2.68 13.17 10.87
CA LEU A 185 3.74 12.25 11.29
C LEU A 185 4.55 11.89 10.07
N THR A 186 5.82 12.28 10.05
CA THR A 186 6.79 11.84 9.06
C THR A 186 7.77 10.85 9.69
N ILE A 187 7.88 9.67 9.07
CA ILE A 187 8.87 8.66 9.41
C ILE A 187 9.86 8.59 8.26
N LYS A 188 11.14 8.79 8.57
CA LYS A 188 12.25 8.60 7.64
C LYS A 188 13.06 7.39 8.06
N THR A 189 13.15 6.39 7.19
CA THR A 189 13.96 5.17 7.39
C THR A 189 15.43 5.44 7.06
N SER A 190 16.32 4.54 7.49
CA SER A 190 17.76 4.66 7.31
C SER A 190 18.21 4.66 5.84
N ASN A 191 17.50 3.98 4.94
CA ASN A 191 17.72 4.04 3.49
C ASN A 191 17.21 5.33 2.82
N GLY A 192 16.66 6.28 3.60
CA GLY A 192 16.19 7.57 3.11
C GLY A 192 14.73 7.60 2.67
N ASN A 193 14.01 6.48 2.67
CA ASN A 193 12.58 6.49 2.36
C ASN A 193 11.84 7.33 3.40
N ARG A 194 10.89 8.13 2.92
CA ARG A 194 10.07 9.02 3.74
C ARG A 194 8.61 8.67 3.54
N MET A 195 7.89 8.52 4.63
CA MET A 195 6.45 8.31 4.64
C MET A 195 5.81 9.29 5.62
N THR A 196 4.79 10.01 5.16
CA THR A 196 4.09 11.02 5.94
C THR A 196 2.62 10.61 6.11
N PHE A 197 2.10 10.70 7.32
CA PHE A 197 0.74 10.32 7.69
C PHE A 197 0.01 11.54 8.26
N ASN A 198 -1.30 11.62 7.98
CA ASN A 198 -2.17 12.60 8.61
C ASN A 198 -2.55 12.10 10.01
N ILE A 199 -2.21 12.89 11.03
CA ILE A 199 -2.52 12.60 12.43
C ILE A 199 -3.29 13.74 13.12
N SER A 200 -3.82 14.72 12.37
CA SER A 200 -4.58 15.87 12.90
C SER A 200 -5.79 15.50 13.78
N GLN A 201 -6.37 14.31 13.56
CA GLN A 201 -7.49 13.80 14.37
C GLN A 201 -7.09 12.71 15.35
N LEU A 202 -5.78 12.51 15.59
CA LEU A 202 -5.27 11.39 16.36
C LEU A 202 -5.82 11.36 17.80
N GLU A 203 -5.87 12.51 18.48
CA GLU A 203 -6.37 12.60 19.85
C GLU A 203 -7.83 12.14 19.97
N GLN A 204 -8.68 12.49 19.00
CA GLN A 204 -10.07 12.05 18.94
C GLN A 204 -10.17 10.58 18.52
N ALA A 205 -9.39 10.17 17.52
CA ALA A 205 -9.45 8.83 16.94
C ALA A 205 -9.06 7.75 17.97
N VAL A 206 -8.03 7.98 18.78
CA VAL A 206 -7.50 6.97 19.73
C VAL A 206 -8.37 6.74 20.98
N LYS A 207 -9.47 7.48 21.17
CA LYS A 207 -10.34 7.31 22.37
C LYS A 207 -10.79 5.87 22.61
N PRO A 208 -11.26 5.09 21.60
CA PRO A 208 -11.62 3.69 21.81
C PRO A 208 -10.40 2.81 22.12
N LEU A 209 -9.25 3.10 21.52
CA LEU A 209 -8.00 2.39 21.80
C LEU A 209 -7.57 2.58 23.25
N ARG A 210 -7.62 3.83 23.75
CA ARG A 210 -7.36 4.18 25.15
C ARG A 210 -8.30 3.47 26.11
N SER A 211 -9.60 3.43 25.78
CA SER A 211 -10.59 2.68 26.57
C SER A 211 -10.28 1.19 26.62
N ALA A 212 -9.89 0.57 25.49
CA ALA A 212 -9.60 -0.86 25.43
C ALA A 212 -8.30 -1.23 26.17
N CYS A 213 -7.28 -0.36 26.12
CA CYS A 213 -5.97 -0.59 26.74
C CYS A 213 -5.79 0.08 28.11
N ARG A 214 -6.80 0.81 28.61
CA ARG A 214 -6.89 1.40 29.96
C ARG A 214 -5.81 2.43 30.31
N TRP A 215 -5.65 3.49 29.49
CA TRP A 215 -4.73 4.62 29.75
C TRP A 215 -5.20 5.95 29.15
#